data_AF-A0A972XM09-F1
#
_entry.id   AF-A0A972XM09-F1
#
_cell.length_a   1.000
_cell.length_b   1.000
_cell.length_c   1.000
_cell.angle_alpha   90.00
_cell.angle_beta   90.00
_cell.angle_gamma   90.00
#
_symmetry.space_group_name_H-M   'P 1'
#
loop_
_entity.id
_entity.type
_entity.pdbx_description
1 polymer ?
#
loop_
_entity_poly.entity_id
_entity_poly.type
_entity_poly.pdbx_seq_one_letter_code
_entity_poly.pdbx_strand_id
1 'polypeptide(L)'
;MGRTGLVAMILGATALVGSCSTASPHAAAPPSTNSASPAADSTPPAPPTRRKAAEIYSTTRDAVIAIQVQEGSRRALDALSLLAQRELGVSGVCHAISHDLGHAALDQAGGRVGDALNDRDDACGGGFTHGVIEQALAESADPQAAMLTVCAPMQDGSCWHGVGHGLMFASGMAQGRALAGCDNAPSTLLSNRCGEGVFMQLFSADLAAHHADSTTLPIARNPQAARKVWLTVHPDDFDGALSWCRGAGSTFGKTMCARGLGSRTVKFHPEDLSIGARTCGKARDLVDACVRGMGSYWSVHWKGAVPASDICTHLPPGRARERCPVVTT
;
A
#
# COMPACT_ATOMS: atom_id res chain seq x y z
N MET A 1 13.48 -12.30 -58.39
CA MET A 1 14.45 -11.34 -58.96
C MET A 1 14.88 -10.45 -57.80
N GLY A 2 15.91 -10.79 -57.02
CA GLY A 2 17.34 -10.51 -57.29
C GLY A 2 17.63 -9.04 -56.95
N ARG A 3 18.63 -8.60 -56.15
CA ARG A 3 19.88 -9.13 -55.61
C ARG A 3 20.37 -8.12 -54.54
N THR A 4 20.70 -8.56 -53.32
CA THR A 4 22.03 -8.52 -52.63
C THR A 4 22.85 -7.22 -52.54
N GLY A 5 23.35 -6.95 -51.33
CA GLY A 5 24.59 -6.19 -51.01
C GLY A 5 24.37 -5.24 -49.81
N LEU A 6 25.21 -5.14 -48.77
CA LEU A 6 26.56 -5.62 -48.53
C LEU A 6 26.82 -5.55 -47.00
N VAL A 7 27.54 -6.54 -46.48
CA VAL A 7 28.11 -6.63 -45.12
C VAL A 7 29.43 -5.84 -45.07
N ALA A 8 29.72 -5.17 -43.95
CA ALA A 8 31.09 -4.76 -43.61
C ALA A 8 31.40 -5.08 -42.14
N MET A 9 32.18 -6.14 -41.94
CA MET A 9 32.98 -6.38 -40.74
C MET A 9 34.23 -5.49 -40.78
N ILE A 10 34.66 -4.97 -39.63
CA ILE A 10 36.07 -4.63 -39.39
C ILE A 10 36.49 -5.29 -38.09
N LEU A 11 37.62 -6.00 -38.16
CA LEU A 11 38.16 -6.96 -37.20
C LEU A 11 39.66 -6.62 -37.04
N GLY A 12 40.15 -6.68 -35.78
CA GLY A 12 41.58 -6.79 -35.43
C GLY A 12 42.38 -5.48 -35.43
N ALA A 13 43.45 -5.30 -34.68
CA ALA A 13 44.20 -6.04 -33.65
C ALA A 13 45.13 -4.96 -33.01
N THR A 14 45.90 -5.09 -31.93
CA THR A 14 46.83 -6.14 -31.52
C THR A 14 47.44 -5.71 -30.18
N ALA A 15 47.82 -6.69 -29.36
CA ALA A 15 48.52 -6.55 -28.10
C ALA A 15 49.98 -6.04 -28.26
N LEU A 16 50.48 -5.35 -27.23
CA LEU A 16 51.91 -5.20 -26.98
C LEU A 16 52.26 -5.92 -25.68
N VAL A 17 53.06 -6.98 -25.86
CA VAL A 17 53.71 -7.79 -24.86
C VAL A 17 55.06 -7.14 -24.56
N GLY A 18 55.41 -6.98 -23.29
CA GLY A 18 56.73 -6.55 -22.85
C GLY A 18 57.09 -7.25 -21.54
N SER A 19 57.80 -8.37 -21.66
CA SER A 19 58.42 -9.10 -20.55
C SER A 19 59.84 -8.59 -20.30
N CYS A 20 60.25 -8.47 -19.04
CA CYS A 20 61.48 -9.13 -18.56
C CYS A 20 61.62 -9.10 -17.03
N SER A 21 62.08 -10.24 -16.53
CA SER A 21 62.29 -10.68 -15.15
C SER A 21 63.33 -9.88 -14.35
N THR A 22 63.29 -9.98 -13.01
CA THR A 22 64.38 -10.57 -12.20
C THR A 22 63.99 -10.71 -10.71
N ALA A 23 64.75 -11.55 -10.02
CA ALA A 23 64.55 -12.25 -8.76
C ALA A 23 64.33 -11.42 -7.47
N SER A 24 63.71 -12.08 -6.48
CA SER A 24 63.73 -11.75 -5.04
C SER A 24 65.15 -11.87 -4.45
N PRO A 25 65.47 -11.23 -3.31
CA PRO A 25 65.06 -11.76 -1.99
C PRO A 25 64.64 -10.71 -0.94
N HIS A 26 63.84 -11.18 0.01
CA HIS A 26 63.53 -10.68 1.36
C HIS A 26 63.99 -9.27 1.79
N ALA A 27 62.99 -8.41 2.05
CA ALA A 27 63.07 -7.36 3.06
C ALA A 27 61.72 -7.27 3.80
N ALA A 28 61.79 -7.17 5.13
CA ALA A 28 60.69 -7.25 6.07
C ALA A 28 59.62 -6.16 5.88
N ALA A 29 58.36 -6.54 6.04
CA ALA A 29 57.22 -5.62 6.02
C ALA A 29 57.17 -4.77 7.31
N PRO A 30 57.00 -3.44 7.23
CA PRO A 30 56.59 -2.61 8.36
C PRO A 30 55.08 -2.74 8.60
N PRO A 31 54.58 -2.43 9.81
CA PRO A 31 53.21 -2.72 10.21
C PRO A 31 52.21 -1.84 9.46
N SER A 32 51.21 -2.48 8.85
CA SER A 32 50.03 -1.85 8.26
C SER A 32 49.21 -1.15 9.34
N THR A 33 49.22 0.19 9.32
CA THR A 33 48.25 0.99 10.06
C THR A 33 46.89 0.86 9.38
N ASN A 34 45.98 0.13 10.04
CA ASN A 34 44.56 0.08 9.71
C ASN A 34 43.95 1.49 9.76
N SER A 35 43.78 2.12 8.60
CA SER A 35 42.83 3.22 8.44
C SER A 35 41.48 2.61 8.15
N ALA A 36 40.72 2.33 9.20
CA ALA A 36 39.31 2.02 9.09
C ALA A 36 38.58 3.29 8.63
N SER A 37 38.07 3.28 7.41
CA SER A 37 37.01 4.21 7.01
C SER A 37 35.83 4.03 7.96
N PRO A 38 35.26 5.11 8.53
CA PRO A 38 34.06 4.98 9.33
C PRO A 38 32.93 4.49 8.43
N ALA A 39 32.37 3.33 8.78
CA ALA A 39 31.15 2.83 8.20
C ALA A 39 30.07 3.91 8.35
N ALA A 40 29.48 4.31 7.22
CA ALA A 40 28.31 5.16 7.23
C ALA A 40 27.22 4.46 8.05
N ASP A 41 26.83 5.13 9.14
CA ASP A 41 25.72 4.73 9.99
C ASP A 41 24.43 4.87 9.17
N SER A 42 24.07 3.82 8.43
CA SER A 42 22.82 3.73 7.71
C SER A 42 21.72 3.28 8.65
N THR A 43 21.45 4.09 9.67
CA THR A 43 20.21 4.01 10.43
C THR A 43 19.10 4.65 9.56
N PRO A 44 18.04 3.90 9.19
CA PRO A 44 16.91 4.48 8.46
C PRO A 44 16.33 5.66 9.23
N PRO A 45 15.89 6.74 8.56
CA PRO A 45 15.30 7.87 9.26
C PRO A 45 14.06 7.42 10.05
N ALA A 46 13.98 7.85 11.31
CA ALA A 46 12.83 7.57 12.17
C ALA A 46 11.51 8.04 11.51
N PRO A 47 10.39 7.33 11.72
CA PRO A 47 9.11 7.71 11.14
C PRO A 47 8.70 9.13 11.56
N PRO A 48 8.09 9.92 10.67
CA PRO A 48 7.70 11.29 10.98
C PRO A 48 6.69 11.32 12.13
N THR A 49 6.81 12.34 13.00
CA THR A 49 5.79 12.61 14.01
C THR A 49 4.43 12.87 13.35
N ARG A 50 3.30 12.56 14.02
CA ARG A 50 1.95 12.73 13.43
C ARG A 50 1.69 14.12 12.86
N ARG A 51 2.18 15.18 13.54
CA ARG A 51 2.08 16.57 13.07
C ARG A 51 2.83 16.77 11.75
N LYS A 52 4.03 16.21 11.63
CA LYS A 52 4.83 16.27 10.40
C LYS A 52 4.19 15.45 9.27
N ALA A 53 3.59 14.30 9.59
CA ALA A 53 2.85 13.49 8.61
C ALA A 53 1.62 14.22 8.03
N ALA A 54 0.88 14.96 8.87
CA ALA A 54 -0.26 15.77 8.42
C ALA A 54 0.18 16.91 7.47
N GLU A 55 1.28 17.59 7.78
CA GLU A 55 1.82 18.68 6.94
C GLU A 55 2.37 18.16 5.60
N ILE A 56 3.09 17.03 5.60
CA ILE A 56 3.54 16.36 4.38
C ILE A 56 2.34 16.00 3.52
N TYR A 57 1.32 15.39 4.11
CA TYR A 57 0.10 15.03 3.40
C TYR A 57 -0.57 16.25 2.75
N SER A 58 -0.88 17.30 3.51
CA SER A 58 -1.61 18.46 2.98
C SER A 58 -0.83 19.18 1.88
N THR A 59 0.46 19.40 2.09
CA THR A 59 1.31 20.11 1.14
C THR A 59 1.50 19.32 -0.15
N THR A 60 1.77 18.01 -0.04
CA THR A 60 1.92 17.15 -1.22
C THR A 60 0.58 17.02 -1.95
N ARG A 61 -0.52 16.80 -1.24
CA ARG A 61 -1.88 16.71 -1.81
C ARG A 61 -2.22 17.95 -2.63
N ASP A 62 -2.09 19.13 -2.04
CA ASP A 62 -2.48 20.39 -2.69
C ASP A 62 -1.63 20.63 -3.96
N ALA A 63 -0.34 20.29 -3.90
CA ALA A 63 0.54 20.36 -5.06
C ALA A 63 0.12 19.41 -6.18
N VAL A 64 -0.19 18.14 -5.87
CA VAL A 64 -0.59 17.18 -6.92
C VAL A 64 -2.02 17.40 -7.44
N ILE A 65 -2.93 17.91 -6.61
CA ILE A 65 -4.26 18.37 -7.06
C ILE A 65 -4.12 19.55 -8.03
N ALA A 66 -3.22 20.51 -7.75
CA ALA A 66 -2.96 21.60 -8.68
C ALA A 66 -2.44 21.10 -10.03
N ILE A 67 -1.56 20.08 -10.03
CA ILE A 67 -1.13 19.40 -11.27
C ILE A 67 -2.32 18.74 -11.97
N GLN A 68 -3.19 18.03 -11.24
CA GLN A 68 -4.37 17.37 -11.83
C GLN A 68 -5.31 18.37 -12.50
N VAL A 69 -5.52 19.54 -11.90
CA VAL A 69 -6.36 20.60 -12.45
C VAL A 69 -5.79 21.16 -13.75
N GLN A 70 -4.47 21.27 -13.87
CA GLN A 70 -3.82 21.88 -15.03
C GLN A 70 -3.46 20.88 -16.14
N GLU A 71 -3.07 19.67 -15.76
CA GLU A 71 -2.41 18.69 -16.65
C GLU A 71 -3.11 17.32 -16.69
N GLY A 72 -4.15 17.10 -15.86
CA GLY A 72 -4.91 15.85 -15.81
C GLY A 72 -4.37 14.81 -14.83
N SER A 73 -5.21 13.80 -14.53
CA SER A 73 -4.97 12.80 -13.48
C SER A 73 -3.71 11.98 -13.71
N ARG A 74 -3.43 11.59 -14.97
CA ARG A 74 -2.22 10.84 -15.30
C ARG A 74 -0.94 11.55 -14.84
N ARG A 75 -0.82 12.86 -15.10
CA ARG A 75 0.37 13.64 -14.73
C ARG A 75 0.49 13.84 -13.22
N ALA A 76 -0.64 14.02 -12.54
CA ALA A 76 -0.67 14.09 -11.08
C ALA A 76 -0.24 12.77 -10.41
N LEU A 77 -0.68 11.63 -10.94
CA LEU A 77 -0.30 10.30 -10.45
C LEU A 77 1.18 9.99 -10.70
N ASP A 78 1.72 10.37 -11.86
CA ASP A 78 3.15 10.28 -12.16
C ASP A 78 3.98 11.11 -11.16
N ALA A 79 3.55 12.36 -10.90
CA ALA A 79 4.21 13.26 -9.95
C ALA A 79 4.17 12.70 -8.52
N LEU A 80 3.01 12.24 -8.06
CA LEU A 80 2.85 11.63 -6.74
C LEU A 80 3.73 10.38 -6.59
N SER A 81 3.75 9.52 -7.62
CA SER A 81 4.57 8.31 -7.63
C SER A 81 6.06 8.64 -7.53
N LEU A 82 6.52 9.67 -8.25
CA LEU A 82 7.90 10.12 -8.19
C LEU A 82 8.28 10.68 -6.81
N LEU A 83 7.42 11.51 -6.21
CA LEU A 83 7.62 12.03 -4.85
C LEU A 83 7.68 10.88 -3.83
N ALA A 84 6.75 9.93 -3.91
CA ALA A 84 6.72 8.76 -3.05
C ALA A 84 7.89 7.78 -3.26
N GLN A 85 8.65 7.89 -4.35
CA GLN A 85 9.90 7.14 -4.54
C GLN A 85 11.10 7.83 -3.88
N ARG A 86 11.07 9.16 -3.77
CA ARG A 86 12.20 9.97 -3.30
C ARG A 86 12.10 10.32 -1.82
N GLU A 87 10.89 10.44 -1.30
CA GLU A 87 10.62 10.94 0.03
C GLU A 87 9.85 9.90 0.85
N LEU A 88 10.52 9.32 1.85
CA LEU A 88 9.91 8.32 2.75
C LEU A 88 8.66 8.86 3.45
N GLY A 89 8.64 10.15 3.78
CA GLY A 89 7.46 10.81 4.35
C GLY A 89 6.26 10.79 3.41
N VAL A 90 6.46 11.01 2.10
CA VAL A 90 5.40 10.95 1.09
C VAL A 90 4.96 9.52 0.84
N SER A 91 5.90 8.56 0.81
CA SER A 91 5.56 7.14 0.65
C SER A 91 4.52 6.65 1.67
N GLY A 92 4.65 7.08 2.93
CA GLY A 92 3.71 6.72 4.00
C GLY A 92 2.28 7.25 3.82
N VAL A 93 2.09 8.33 3.04
CA VAL A 93 0.78 8.98 2.81
C VAL A 93 0.33 8.95 1.34
N CYS A 94 1.14 8.40 0.44
CA CYS A 94 0.90 8.27 -1.01
C CYS A 94 -0.51 7.75 -1.30
N HIS A 95 -0.89 6.66 -0.61
CA HIS A 95 -2.19 6.02 -0.80
C HIS A 95 -3.36 6.97 -0.52
N ALA A 96 -3.31 7.67 0.62
CA ALA A 96 -4.36 8.60 1.02
C ALA A 96 -4.44 9.80 0.06
N ILE A 97 -3.30 10.35 -0.37
CA ILE A 97 -3.29 11.44 -1.37
C ILE A 97 -3.88 10.96 -2.70
N SER A 98 -3.61 9.72 -3.07
CA SER A 98 -4.15 9.13 -4.30
C SER A 98 -5.69 9.01 -4.25
N HIS A 99 -6.30 8.77 -3.08
CA HIS A 99 -7.76 8.84 -2.94
C HIS A 99 -8.29 10.24 -3.28
N ASP A 100 -7.64 11.30 -2.78
CA ASP A 100 -8.08 12.68 -3.05
C ASP A 100 -7.95 13.06 -4.53
N LEU A 101 -6.92 12.56 -5.22
CA LEU A 101 -6.83 12.68 -6.68
C LEU A 101 -8.02 12.00 -7.36
N GLY A 102 -8.42 10.82 -6.88
CA GLY A 102 -9.61 10.12 -7.36
C GLY A 102 -10.90 10.90 -7.15
N HIS A 103 -11.09 11.50 -5.97
CA HIS A 103 -12.22 12.38 -5.68
C HIS A 103 -12.26 13.58 -6.65
N ALA A 104 -11.15 14.30 -6.75
CA ALA A 104 -11.02 15.43 -7.66
C ALA A 104 -11.25 15.02 -9.13
N ALA A 105 -10.87 13.81 -9.53
CA ALA A 105 -11.08 13.32 -10.88
C ALA A 105 -12.57 13.04 -11.16
N LEU A 106 -13.30 12.52 -10.18
CA LEU A 106 -14.75 12.33 -10.30
C LEU A 106 -15.49 13.67 -10.39
N ASP A 107 -15.07 14.67 -9.60
CA ASP A 107 -15.59 16.04 -9.67
C ASP A 107 -15.36 16.65 -11.06
N GLN A 108 -14.13 16.55 -11.59
CA GLN A 108 -13.79 17.03 -12.93
C GLN A 108 -14.56 16.29 -14.04
N ALA A 109 -14.84 15.00 -13.83
CA ALA A 109 -15.68 14.19 -14.70
C ALA A 109 -17.18 14.47 -14.53
N GLY A 110 -17.59 15.36 -13.62
CA GLY A 110 -18.99 15.66 -13.35
C GLY A 110 -19.79 14.43 -12.91
N GLY A 111 -19.20 13.60 -12.04
CA GLY A 111 -19.82 12.38 -11.50
C GLY A 111 -19.80 11.17 -12.44
N ARG A 112 -19.19 11.28 -13.63
CA ARG A 112 -19.08 10.15 -14.58
C ARG A 112 -17.90 9.26 -14.20
N VAL A 113 -18.19 8.20 -13.44
CA VAL A 113 -17.19 7.23 -12.96
C VAL A 113 -16.31 6.66 -14.07
N GLY A 114 -16.91 6.28 -15.20
CA GLY A 114 -16.16 5.73 -16.34
C GLY A 114 -15.13 6.72 -16.90
N ASP A 115 -15.46 8.01 -16.94
CA ASP A 115 -14.53 9.05 -17.40
C ASP A 115 -13.38 9.26 -16.41
N ALA A 116 -13.69 9.30 -15.11
CA ALA A 116 -12.69 9.45 -14.05
C ALA A 116 -11.74 8.25 -13.98
N LEU A 117 -12.25 7.05 -14.24
CA LEU A 117 -11.47 5.81 -14.33
C LEU A 117 -10.83 5.58 -15.71
N ASN A 118 -10.67 6.59 -16.57
CA ASN A 118 -9.83 6.41 -17.77
C ASN A 118 -8.35 6.36 -17.43
N ASP A 119 -7.92 7.08 -16.38
CA ASP A 119 -6.53 7.19 -15.93
C ASP A 119 -6.21 6.24 -14.78
N ARG A 120 -6.87 5.08 -14.70
CA ARG A 120 -6.62 4.08 -13.64
C ARG A 120 -5.15 3.75 -13.57
N ASP A 121 -4.61 3.78 -12.37
CA ASP A 121 -3.25 3.37 -12.06
C ASP A 121 -3.28 2.68 -10.69
N ASP A 122 -2.42 1.67 -10.54
CA ASP A 122 -2.15 1.00 -9.27
C ASP A 122 -1.07 1.74 -8.44
N ALA A 123 -0.60 2.90 -8.92
CA ALA A 123 0.18 3.86 -8.16
C ALA A 123 -0.36 4.04 -6.73
N CYS A 124 0.56 4.09 -5.78
CA CYS A 124 0.24 4.13 -4.35
C CYS A 124 -0.70 3.00 -3.86
N GLY A 125 -0.75 1.84 -4.53
CA GLY A 125 -1.61 0.73 -4.14
C GLY A 125 -3.09 0.91 -4.52
N GLY A 126 -3.35 1.50 -5.70
CA GLY A 126 -4.71 1.63 -6.26
C GLY A 126 -5.55 2.77 -5.68
N GLY A 127 -4.94 3.66 -4.89
CA GLY A 127 -5.67 4.68 -4.14
C GLY A 127 -6.55 5.60 -5.02
N PHE A 128 -6.12 5.91 -6.23
CA PHE A 128 -6.90 6.70 -7.19
C PHE A 128 -8.21 6.03 -7.56
N THR A 129 -8.15 4.75 -7.93
CA THR A 129 -9.33 3.94 -8.23
C THR A 129 -10.26 3.87 -7.01
N HIS A 130 -9.70 3.68 -5.81
CA HIS A 130 -10.49 3.66 -4.59
C HIS A 130 -11.22 5.00 -4.35
N GLY A 131 -10.52 6.13 -4.45
CA GLY A 131 -11.12 7.46 -4.27
C GLY A 131 -12.30 7.72 -5.21
N VAL A 132 -12.15 7.42 -6.50
CA VAL A 132 -13.27 7.55 -7.45
C VAL A 132 -14.49 6.73 -7.00
N ILE A 133 -14.27 5.49 -6.55
CA ILE A 133 -15.34 4.59 -6.10
C ILE A 133 -15.94 5.06 -4.77
N GLU A 134 -15.11 5.54 -3.85
CA GLU A 134 -15.50 6.04 -2.54
C GLU A 134 -16.52 7.16 -2.66
N GLN A 135 -16.20 8.19 -3.44
CA GLN A 135 -17.11 9.31 -3.66
C GLN A 135 -18.35 8.89 -4.46
N ALA A 136 -18.19 8.09 -5.52
CA ALA A 136 -19.33 7.61 -6.31
C ALA A 136 -20.36 6.84 -5.46
N LEU A 137 -19.89 5.99 -4.54
CA LEU A 137 -20.78 5.25 -3.64
C LEU A 137 -21.32 6.12 -2.51
N ALA A 138 -20.55 7.09 -2.00
CA ALA A 138 -21.00 8.02 -0.97
C ALA A 138 -22.09 8.99 -1.47
N GLU A 139 -22.06 9.34 -2.75
CA GLU A 139 -23.04 10.24 -3.40
C GLU A 139 -24.24 9.49 -4.00
N SER A 140 -24.14 8.16 -4.14
CA SER A 140 -25.24 7.35 -4.67
C SER A 140 -26.44 7.33 -3.72
N ALA A 141 -27.63 7.51 -4.28
CA ALA A 141 -28.89 7.29 -3.57
C ALA A 141 -29.12 5.80 -3.23
N ASP A 142 -28.54 4.89 -4.01
CA ASP A 142 -28.56 3.45 -3.77
C ASP A 142 -27.14 2.86 -3.96
N PRO A 143 -26.30 2.91 -2.90
CA PRO A 143 -24.94 2.37 -2.94
C PRO A 143 -24.90 0.85 -3.19
N GLN A 144 -25.95 0.11 -2.84
CA GLN A 144 -26.00 -1.35 -3.01
C GLN A 144 -26.22 -1.71 -4.49
N ALA A 145 -27.06 -0.96 -5.21
CA ALA A 145 -27.16 -1.11 -6.65
C ALA A 145 -25.89 -0.60 -7.37
N ALA A 146 -25.40 0.58 -6.96
CA ALA A 146 -24.27 1.23 -7.62
C ALA A 146 -22.97 0.41 -7.54
N MET A 147 -22.69 -0.25 -6.42
CA MET A 147 -21.46 -1.06 -6.27
C MET A 147 -21.34 -2.19 -7.29
N LEU A 148 -22.45 -2.69 -7.84
CA LEU A 148 -22.44 -3.76 -8.82
C LEU A 148 -21.96 -3.28 -10.20
N THR A 149 -22.08 -1.99 -10.48
CA THR A 149 -21.78 -1.40 -11.80
C THR A 149 -20.65 -0.37 -11.77
N VAL A 150 -20.28 0.17 -10.60
CA VAL A 150 -19.25 1.22 -10.45
C VAL A 150 -17.89 0.82 -11.02
N CYS A 151 -17.57 -0.48 -11.01
CA CYS A 151 -16.33 -1.02 -11.52
C CYS A 151 -16.31 -1.24 -13.04
N ALA A 152 -17.45 -1.10 -13.73
CA ALA A 152 -17.51 -1.38 -15.15
C ALA A 152 -16.54 -0.48 -15.96
N PRO A 153 -15.89 -1.03 -17.01
CA PRO A 153 -16.00 -2.39 -17.50
C PRO A 153 -15.10 -3.42 -16.77
N MET A 154 -14.18 -2.98 -15.92
CA MET A 154 -13.21 -3.86 -15.25
C MET A 154 -13.59 -4.18 -13.79
N GLN A 155 -14.20 -5.34 -13.61
CA GLN A 155 -14.57 -5.89 -12.29
C GLN A 155 -13.38 -6.62 -11.64
N ASP A 156 -12.31 -5.88 -11.34
CA ASP A 156 -11.09 -6.43 -10.75
C ASP A 156 -11.03 -6.29 -9.22
N GLY A 157 -9.99 -6.88 -8.63
CA GLY A 157 -9.81 -6.89 -7.18
C GLY A 157 -9.44 -5.54 -6.58
N SER A 158 -8.78 -4.65 -7.33
CA SER A 158 -8.43 -3.29 -6.88
C SER A 158 -9.71 -2.45 -6.77
N CYS A 159 -10.57 -2.54 -7.78
CA CYS A 159 -11.86 -1.90 -7.79
C CYS A 159 -12.77 -2.39 -6.65
N TRP A 160 -12.91 -3.71 -6.47
CA TRP A 160 -13.73 -4.24 -5.38
C TRP A 160 -13.14 -3.97 -3.99
N HIS A 161 -11.83 -3.77 -3.88
CA HIS A 161 -11.23 -3.24 -2.66
C HIS A 161 -11.70 -1.80 -2.40
N GLY A 162 -11.71 -0.95 -3.44
CA GLY A 162 -12.33 0.38 -3.43
C GLY A 162 -13.81 0.38 -3.03
N VAL A 163 -14.59 -0.58 -3.53
CA VAL A 163 -16.01 -0.77 -3.13
C VAL A 163 -16.13 -0.95 -1.62
N GLY A 164 -15.22 -1.72 -1.01
CA GLY A 164 -15.19 -1.89 0.45
C GLY A 164 -15.05 -0.58 1.21
N HIS A 165 -14.17 0.32 0.75
CA HIS A 165 -14.03 1.67 1.30
C HIS A 165 -15.31 2.49 1.10
N GLY A 166 -15.82 2.55 -0.13
CA GLY A 166 -17.04 3.30 -0.44
C GLY A 166 -18.26 2.84 0.36
N LEU A 167 -18.44 1.52 0.58
CA LEU A 167 -19.50 0.99 1.43
C LEU A 167 -19.33 1.39 2.90
N MET A 168 -18.10 1.52 3.40
CA MET A 168 -17.86 2.05 4.74
C MET A 168 -18.28 3.51 4.84
N PHE A 169 -17.98 4.35 3.85
CA PHE A 169 -18.43 5.74 3.83
C PHE A 169 -19.95 5.85 3.68
N ALA A 170 -20.54 5.17 2.69
CA ALA A 170 -21.97 5.15 2.42
C ALA A 170 -22.80 4.62 3.60
N SER A 171 -22.23 3.71 4.41
CA SER A 171 -22.87 3.19 5.62
C SER A 171 -22.56 3.98 6.89
N GLY A 172 -21.90 5.14 6.82
CA GLY A 172 -21.54 5.93 8.01
C GLY A 172 -20.64 5.15 8.98
N MET A 173 -19.69 4.39 8.42
CA MET A 173 -18.78 3.50 9.12
C MET A 173 -19.49 2.38 9.89
N ALA A 174 -20.63 1.90 9.38
CA ALA A 174 -21.33 0.76 9.96
C ALA A 174 -20.79 -0.54 9.35
N GLN A 175 -19.69 -1.05 9.90
CA GLN A 175 -18.97 -2.26 9.45
C GLN A 175 -19.92 -3.40 9.05
N GLY A 176 -20.89 -3.77 9.89
CA GLY A 176 -21.82 -4.86 9.60
C GLY A 176 -22.64 -4.64 8.33
N ARG A 177 -23.08 -3.39 8.08
CA ARG A 177 -23.79 -3.03 6.85
C ARG A 177 -22.88 -3.02 5.62
N ALA A 178 -21.64 -2.56 5.78
CA ALA A 178 -20.67 -2.59 4.68
C ALA A 178 -20.31 -4.03 4.27
N LEU A 179 -20.10 -4.92 5.24
CA LEU A 179 -19.83 -6.35 4.96
C LEU A 179 -21.03 -7.04 4.30
N ALA A 180 -22.26 -6.75 4.74
CA ALA A 180 -23.45 -7.28 4.08
C ALA A 180 -23.57 -6.82 2.62
N GLY A 181 -23.03 -5.65 2.27
CA GLY A 181 -22.89 -5.24 0.87
C GLY A 181 -21.87 -6.08 0.12
N CYS A 182 -20.71 -6.33 0.71
CA CYS A 182 -19.66 -7.18 0.13
C CYS A 182 -20.10 -8.63 -0.15
N ASP A 183 -21.13 -9.12 0.53
CA ASP A 183 -21.71 -10.45 0.28
C ASP A 183 -22.36 -10.57 -1.11
N ASN A 184 -22.70 -9.43 -1.74
CA ASN A 184 -23.28 -9.39 -3.09
C ASN A 184 -22.23 -9.33 -4.20
N ALA A 185 -20.94 -9.42 -3.88
CA ALA A 185 -19.89 -9.37 -4.89
C ALA A 185 -19.99 -10.57 -5.87
N PRO A 186 -19.63 -10.40 -7.16
CA PRO A 186 -19.81 -11.44 -8.18
C PRO A 186 -19.02 -12.74 -7.95
N SER A 187 -18.03 -12.72 -7.06
CA SER A 187 -17.27 -13.90 -6.69
C SER A 187 -16.74 -13.79 -5.25
N THR A 188 -16.37 -14.92 -4.66
CA THR A 188 -15.72 -14.96 -3.36
C THR A 188 -14.41 -14.17 -3.34
N LEU A 189 -13.66 -14.15 -4.45
CA LEU A 189 -12.45 -13.33 -4.56
C LEU A 189 -12.78 -11.85 -4.39
N LEU A 190 -13.80 -11.35 -5.10
CA LEU A 190 -14.20 -9.95 -5.05
C LEU A 190 -14.86 -9.59 -3.71
N SER A 191 -15.62 -10.51 -3.13
CA SER A 191 -16.17 -10.36 -1.77
C SER A 191 -15.05 -10.20 -0.73
N ASN A 192 -14.00 -11.04 -0.81
CA ASN A 192 -12.82 -10.91 0.04
C ASN A 192 -12.12 -9.57 -0.17
N ARG A 193 -11.94 -9.12 -1.41
CA ARG A 193 -11.32 -7.81 -1.71
C ARG A 193 -12.13 -6.64 -1.13
N CYS A 194 -13.45 -6.70 -1.25
CA CYS A 194 -14.36 -5.76 -0.60
C CYS A 194 -14.22 -5.77 0.92
N GLY A 195 -14.23 -6.96 1.54
CA GLY A 195 -14.00 -7.11 2.97
C GLY A 195 -12.65 -6.54 3.43
N GLU A 196 -11.58 -6.72 2.64
CA GLU A 196 -10.27 -6.12 2.91
C GLU A 196 -10.33 -4.59 2.95
N GLY A 197 -11.04 -3.95 2.01
CA GLY A 197 -11.26 -2.51 2.00
C GLY A 197 -12.02 -2.04 3.24
N VAL A 198 -13.12 -2.72 3.58
CA VAL A 198 -13.94 -2.44 4.78
C VAL A 198 -13.10 -2.39 6.05
N PHE A 199 -12.24 -3.39 6.27
CA PHE A 199 -11.44 -3.46 7.50
C PHE A 199 -10.19 -2.60 7.45
N MET A 200 -9.64 -2.31 6.27
CA MET A 200 -8.58 -1.32 6.13
C MET A 200 -9.05 0.06 6.61
N GLN A 201 -10.30 0.43 6.34
CA GLN A 201 -10.90 1.68 6.82
C GLN A 201 -11.00 1.77 8.36
N LEU A 202 -11.02 0.62 9.06
CA LEU A 202 -11.11 0.54 10.53
C LEU A 202 -9.76 0.59 11.25
N PHE A 203 -8.66 0.30 10.54
CA PHE A 203 -7.32 0.21 11.14
C PHE A 203 -6.31 1.20 10.56
N SER A 204 -6.67 1.98 9.55
CA SER A 204 -5.77 3.01 9.02
C SER A 204 -5.80 4.25 9.91
N ALA A 205 -4.83 4.36 10.81
CA ALA A 205 -4.62 5.54 11.65
C ALA A 205 -4.35 6.80 10.83
N ASP A 206 -3.77 6.62 9.64
CA ASP A 206 -3.62 7.63 8.59
C ASP A 206 -4.95 8.34 8.32
N LEU A 207 -6.06 7.62 8.12
CA LEU A 207 -7.39 8.22 7.89
C LEU A 207 -7.81 9.21 8.99
N ALA A 208 -7.40 9.01 10.24
CA ALA A 208 -7.72 9.98 11.30
C ALA A 208 -6.80 11.20 11.34
N ALA A 209 -5.55 11.09 10.89
CA ALA A 209 -4.69 12.25 10.68
C ALA A 209 -5.09 13.04 9.42
N HIS A 210 -5.65 12.37 8.42
CA HIS A 210 -6.08 12.95 7.12
C HIS A 210 -7.43 13.70 7.18
N HIS A 211 -8.25 13.49 8.21
CA HIS A 211 -9.62 14.02 8.27
C HIS A 211 -9.85 15.08 9.35
N ALA A 212 -8.81 15.51 10.07
CA ALA A 212 -8.95 16.61 11.03
C ALA A 212 -9.29 17.96 10.35
N ASP A 213 -8.89 18.14 9.08
CA ASP A 213 -9.10 19.38 8.30
C ASP A 213 -9.79 19.20 6.93
N SER A 214 -10.04 17.94 6.49
CA SER A 214 -10.68 17.70 5.18
C SER A 214 -12.21 17.72 5.29
N THR A 215 -12.86 18.82 4.89
CA THR A 215 -14.33 18.93 4.91
C THR A 215 -15.03 18.06 3.86
N THR A 216 -14.29 17.51 2.90
CA THR A 216 -14.88 16.79 1.76
C THR A 216 -15.34 15.38 2.14
N LEU A 217 -14.73 14.71 3.13
CA LEU A 217 -15.03 13.30 3.42
C LEU A 217 -16.04 13.08 4.57
N PRO A 218 -16.94 12.07 4.47
CA PRO A 218 -17.98 11.81 5.48
C PRO A 218 -17.45 11.51 6.90
N ILE A 219 -16.23 10.96 7.04
CA ILE A 219 -15.63 10.66 8.35
C ILE A 219 -15.24 11.95 9.09
N ALA A 220 -14.72 12.95 8.40
CA ALA A 220 -14.41 14.26 8.98
C ALA A 220 -15.66 14.97 9.51
N ARG A 221 -16.79 14.76 8.82
CA ARG A 221 -18.10 15.32 9.19
C ARG A 221 -18.79 14.56 10.33
N ASN A 222 -18.26 13.40 10.75
CA ASN A 222 -18.88 12.56 11.77
C ASN A 222 -17.87 12.12 12.87
N PRO A 223 -17.80 12.83 14.01
CA PRO A 223 -16.91 12.50 15.13
C PRO A 223 -17.14 11.08 15.70
N GLN A 224 -18.35 10.52 15.59
CA GLN A 224 -18.62 9.15 16.03
C GLN A 224 -18.03 8.11 15.07
N ALA A 225 -17.95 8.41 13.78
CA ALA A 225 -17.29 7.59 12.78
C ALA A 225 -15.77 7.53 13.01
N ALA A 226 -15.14 8.66 13.36
CA ALA A 226 -13.71 8.72 13.69
C ALA A 226 -13.35 7.87 14.92
N ARG A 227 -14.22 7.80 15.94
CA ARG A 227 -14.03 6.94 17.13
C ARG A 227 -14.10 5.44 16.84
N LYS A 228 -14.60 5.04 15.66
CA LYS A 228 -14.68 3.62 15.25
C LYS A 228 -13.38 3.12 14.60
N VAL A 229 -12.39 3.99 14.38
CA VAL A 229 -11.07 3.60 13.86
C VAL A 229 -10.16 3.22 15.03
N TRP A 230 -9.83 1.93 15.18
CA TRP A 230 -9.20 1.40 16.40
C TRP A 230 -7.81 2.00 16.66
N LEU A 231 -6.90 1.88 15.69
CA LEU A 231 -5.49 2.27 15.83
C LEU A 231 -5.28 3.79 15.90
N THR A 232 -6.30 4.57 15.57
CA THR A 232 -6.32 6.01 15.83
C THR A 232 -6.38 6.30 17.33
N VAL A 233 -7.26 5.59 18.03
CA VAL A 233 -7.53 5.78 19.46
C VAL A 233 -6.56 4.96 20.32
N HIS A 234 -6.05 3.84 19.79
CA HIS A 234 -5.15 2.90 20.47
C HIS A 234 -3.90 2.68 19.60
N PRO A 235 -2.96 3.64 19.58
CA PRO A 235 -1.78 3.56 18.74
C PRO A 235 -0.95 2.32 19.07
N ASP A 236 -0.56 1.57 18.05
CA ASP A 236 0.22 0.32 18.14
C ASP A 236 -0.38 -0.79 19.01
N ASP A 237 -1.66 -0.67 19.42
CA ASP A 237 -2.37 -1.73 20.14
C ASP A 237 -2.93 -2.79 19.17
N PHE A 238 -2.01 -3.50 18.52
CA PHE A 238 -2.34 -4.58 17.59
C PHE A 238 -2.91 -5.82 18.29
N ASP A 239 -2.51 -6.08 19.54
CA ASP A 239 -3.06 -7.16 20.35
C ASP A 239 -4.53 -6.88 20.74
N GLY A 240 -4.84 -5.64 21.14
CA GLY A 240 -6.21 -5.20 21.38
C GLY A 240 -7.05 -5.23 20.10
N ALA A 241 -6.50 -4.79 18.97
CA ALA A 241 -7.15 -4.90 17.66
C ALA A 241 -7.43 -6.37 17.28
N LEU A 242 -6.51 -7.30 17.56
CA LEU A 242 -6.72 -8.74 17.36
C LEU A 242 -7.85 -9.27 18.24
N SER A 243 -7.90 -8.85 19.51
CA SER A 243 -8.98 -9.20 20.43
C SER A 243 -10.32 -8.68 19.91
N TRP A 244 -10.35 -7.44 19.42
CA TRP A 244 -11.53 -6.85 18.80
C TRP A 244 -11.97 -7.63 17.56
N CYS A 245 -11.03 -8.00 16.68
CA CYS A 245 -11.33 -8.81 15.49
C CYS A 245 -12.00 -10.14 15.82
N ARG A 246 -11.64 -10.78 16.94
CA ARG A 246 -12.26 -12.04 17.38
C ARG A 246 -13.72 -11.88 17.79
N GLY A 247 -14.10 -10.67 18.22
CA GLY A 247 -15.46 -10.29 18.58
C GLY A 247 -16.37 -10.01 17.38
N ALA A 248 -15.85 -9.99 16.14
CA ALA A 248 -16.67 -9.76 14.96
C ALA A 248 -17.77 -10.84 14.81
N GLY A 249 -18.98 -10.42 14.44
CA GLY A 249 -20.19 -11.25 14.48
C GLY A 249 -20.26 -12.41 13.48
N SER A 250 -19.33 -12.50 12.52
CA SER A 250 -19.30 -13.56 11.50
C SER A 250 -17.89 -14.07 11.24
N THR A 251 -17.75 -15.32 10.78
CA THR A 251 -16.45 -15.91 10.40
C THR A 251 -15.75 -15.10 9.31
N PHE A 252 -16.51 -14.64 8.31
CA PHE A 252 -16.01 -13.75 7.27
C PHE A 252 -15.46 -12.45 7.86
N GLY A 253 -16.24 -11.80 8.75
CA GLY A 253 -15.82 -10.60 9.45
C GLY A 253 -14.54 -10.80 10.26
N LYS A 254 -14.44 -11.88 11.05
CA LYS A 254 -13.22 -12.22 11.82
C LYS A 254 -12.00 -12.40 10.91
N THR A 255 -12.18 -13.08 9.79
CA THR A 255 -11.12 -13.37 8.81
C THR A 255 -10.62 -12.09 8.15
N MET A 256 -11.52 -11.29 7.59
CA MET A 256 -11.15 -10.03 6.93
C MET A 256 -10.59 -9.01 7.93
N CYS A 257 -11.08 -9.00 9.16
CA CYS A 257 -10.52 -8.18 10.24
C CYS A 257 -9.07 -8.54 10.55
N ALA A 258 -8.80 -9.82 10.80
CA ALA A 258 -7.44 -10.29 11.07
C ALA A 258 -6.50 -10.00 9.88
N ARG A 259 -7.00 -10.13 8.64
CA ARG A 259 -6.25 -9.75 7.44
C ARG A 259 -5.91 -8.26 7.39
N GLY A 260 -6.88 -7.39 7.65
CA GLY A 260 -6.66 -5.95 7.75
C GLY A 260 -5.63 -5.59 8.85
N LEU A 261 -5.72 -6.25 10.00
CA LEU A 261 -4.77 -6.11 11.10
C LEU A 261 -3.34 -6.48 10.68
N GLY A 262 -3.14 -7.65 10.08
CA GLY A 262 -1.83 -8.09 9.61
C GLY A 262 -1.21 -7.10 8.61
N SER A 263 -2.01 -6.57 7.68
CA SER A 263 -1.58 -5.49 6.77
C SER A 263 -1.09 -4.26 7.54
N ARG A 264 -1.80 -3.83 8.59
CA ARG A 264 -1.41 -2.65 9.37
C ARG A 264 -0.13 -2.84 10.16
N THR A 265 0.14 -4.06 10.66
CA THR A 265 1.40 -4.31 11.37
C THR A 265 2.61 -4.05 10.48
N VAL A 266 2.54 -4.45 9.20
CA VAL A 266 3.60 -4.17 8.22
C VAL A 266 3.60 -2.71 7.77
N LYS A 267 2.42 -2.09 7.66
CA LYS A 267 2.31 -0.67 7.30
C LYS A 267 3.00 0.25 8.30
N PHE A 268 2.73 0.06 9.58
CA PHE A 268 3.22 0.95 10.62
C PHE A 268 4.62 0.60 11.11
N HIS A 269 5.04 -0.66 10.91
CA HIS A 269 6.35 -1.17 11.33
C HIS A 269 7.02 -1.99 10.22
N PRO A 270 7.28 -1.41 9.03
CA PRO A 270 7.93 -2.12 7.92
C PRO A 270 9.37 -2.57 8.27
N GLU A 271 10.02 -1.87 9.19
CA GLU A 271 11.36 -2.16 9.70
C GLU A 271 11.40 -3.22 10.83
N ASP A 272 10.28 -3.46 11.52
CA ASP A 272 10.18 -4.45 12.59
C ASP A 272 9.00 -5.41 12.39
N LEU A 273 9.20 -6.37 11.48
CA LEU A 273 8.23 -7.43 11.21
C LEU A 273 7.98 -8.36 12.41
N SER A 274 8.76 -8.26 13.49
CA SER A 274 8.51 -9.04 14.70
C SER A 274 7.21 -8.66 15.39
N ILE A 275 6.74 -7.41 15.24
CA ILE A 275 5.45 -6.94 15.74
C ILE A 275 4.31 -7.69 15.06
N GLY A 276 4.31 -7.74 13.72
CA GLY A 276 3.34 -8.49 12.94
C GLY A 276 3.41 -10.00 13.21
N ALA A 277 4.62 -10.56 13.26
CA ALA A 277 4.81 -11.99 13.52
C ALA A 277 4.28 -12.41 14.91
N ARG A 278 4.54 -11.62 15.96
CA ARG A 278 3.99 -11.86 17.30
C ARG A 278 2.47 -11.75 17.32
N THR A 279 1.92 -10.68 16.73
CA THR A 279 0.48 -10.43 16.68
C THR A 279 -0.24 -11.56 15.93
N CYS A 280 0.17 -11.86 14.70
CA CYS A 280 -0.43 -12.92 13.90
C CYS A 280 -0.19 -14.31 14.49
N GLY A 281 0.95 -14.54 15.14
CA GLY A 281 1.21 -15.79 15.88
C GLY A 281 0.19 -16.05 16.99
N LYS A 282 -0.30 -14.99 17.65
CA LYS A 282 -1.36 -15.08 18.66
C LYS A 282 -2.75 -15.31 18.04
N ALA A 283 -2.95 -15.11 16.74
CA ALA A 283 -4.26 -15.07 16.10
C ALA A 283 -5.00 -16.43 16.02
N ARG A 284 -4.36 -17.53 16.45
CA ARG A 284 -4.96 -18.88 16.51
C ARG A 284 -5.47 -19.34 15.14
N ASP A 285 -6.77 -19.58 15.00
CA ASP A 285 -7.48 -19.94 13.79
C ASP A 285 -7.44 -18.85 12.71
N LEU A 286 -7.23 -17.59 13.11
CA LEU A 286 -7.11 -16.45 12.21
C LEU A 286 -5.66 -16.17 11.74
N VAL A 287 -4.69 -17.02 12.12
CA VAL A 287 -3.26 -16.81 11.77
C VAL A 287 -3.05 -16.68 10.27
N ASP A 288 -3.72 -17.51 9.47
CA ASP A 288 -3.56 -17.50 8.01
C ASP A 288 -4.04 -16.18 7.41
N ALA A 289 -5.19 -15.69 7.87
CA ALA A 289 -5.75 -14.43 7.40
C ALA A 289 -4.83 -13.26 7.78
N CYS A 290 -4.33 -13.26 9.02
CA CYS A 290 -3.41 -12.23 9.50
C CYS A 290 -2.10 -12.22 8.69
N VAL A 291 -1.48 -13.38 8.47
CA VAL A 291 -0.23 -13.48 7.70
C VAL A 291 -0.46 -13.15 6.21
N ARG A 292 -1.61 -13.51 5.62
CA ARG A 292 -2.00 -13.03 4.28
C ARG A 292 -2.04 -11.50 4.21
N GLY A 293 -2.54 -10.87 5.26
CA GLY A 293 -2.55 -9.42 5.41
C GLY A 293 -1.15 -8.83 5.38
N MET A 294 -0.23 -9.43 6.15
CA MET A 294 1.17 -9.02 6.18
C MET A 294 1.81 -9.10 4.78
N GLY A 295 1.71 -10.26 4.11
CA GLY A 295 2.28 -10.43 2.77
C GLY A 295 1.64 -9.51 1.72
N SER A 296 0.32 -9.31 1.80
CA SER A 296 -0.38 -8.39 0.89
C SER A 296 0.17 -6.97 1.01
N TYR A 297 0.39 -6.47 2.23
CA TYR A 297 0.93 -5.12 2.40
C TYR A 297 2.43 -5.05 2.11
N TRP A 298 3.20 -6.11 2.34
CA TRP A 298 4.62 -6.16 1.98
C TRP A 298 4.84 -5.91 0.49
N SER A 299 4.07 -6.60 -0.36
CA SER A 299 4.13 -6.36 -1.81
C SER A 299 3.75 -4.92 -2.17
N VAL A 300 2.71 -4.36 -1.52
CA VAL A 300 2.28 -2.96 -1.71
C VAL A 300 3.37 -1.97 -1.27
N HIS A 301 4.01 -2.18 -0.12
CA HIS A 301 5.09 -1.34 0.40
C HIS A 301 6.24 -1.23 -0.61
N TRP A 302 6.56 -2.33 -1.27
CA TRP A 302 7.57 -2.41 -2.32
C TRP A 302 7.01 -2.18 -3.72
N LYS A 303 5.79 -1.63 -3.86
CA LYS A 303 5.18 -1.26 -5.14
C LYS A 303 5.14 -2.42 -6.16
N GLY A 304 4.93 -3.64 -5.66
CA GLY A 304 4.90 -4.85 -6.47
C GLY A 304 6.28 -5.37 -6.90
N ALA A 305 7.39 -4.70 -6.54
CA ALA A 305 8.74 -5.13 -6.90
C ALA A 305 9.15 -6.45 -6.23
N VAL A 306 8.51 -6.81 -5.12
CA VAL A 306 8.67 -8.11 -4.46
C VAL A 306 7.31 -8.81 -4.31
N PRO A 307 7.26 -10.15 -4.45
CA PRO A 307 6.04 -10.91 -4.22
C PRO A 307 5.65 -10.88 -2.74
N ALA A 308 4.37 -11.14 -2.44
CA ALA A 308 3.87 -11.22 -1.07
C ALA A 308 4.60 -12.28 -0.22
N SER A 309 5.12 -13.34 -0.85
CA SER A 309 5.87 -14.43 -0.20
C SER A 309 7.28 -14.04 0.24
N ASP A 310 7.84 -12.95 -0.28
CA ASP A 310 9.16 -12.45 0.08
C ASP A 310 9.28 -12.19 1.60
N ILE A 311 8.21 -11.66 2.19
CA ILE A 311 8.11 -11.36 3.64
C ILE A 311 8.45 -12.58 4.51
N CYS A 312 8.15 -13.81 4.05
CA CYS A 312 8.30 -15.02 4.85
C CYS A 312 9.75 -15.27 5.26
N THR A 313 10.71 -14.81 4.46
CA THR A 313 12.15 -14.95 4.76
C THR A 313 12.62 -13.98 5.85
N HIS A 314 11.88 -12.89 6.04
CA HIS A 314 12.18 -11.82 7.00
C HIS A 314 11.46 -12.00 8.35
N LEU A 315 10.49 -12.91 8.45
CA LEU A 315 9.78 -13.15 9.71
C LEU A 315 10.68 -13.88 10.73
N PRO A 316 10.64 -13.51 12.03
CA PRO A 316 11.30 -14.28 13.07
C PRO A 316 10.68 -15.69 13.21
N PRO A 317 11.40 -16.67 13.79
CA PRO A 317 10.87 -18.00 14.04
C PRO A 317 9.56 -17.98 14.83
N GLY A 318 8.62 -18.86 14.46
CA GLY A 318 7.34 -19.06 15.13
C GLY A 318 6.17 -19.29 14.18
N ARG A 319 4.96 -19.40 14.75
CA ARG A 319 3.74 -19.79 14.03
C ARG A 319 3.44 -18.94 12.78
N ALA A 320 3.68 -17.63 12.83
CA ALA A 320 3.46 -16.77 11.67
C ALA A 320 4.39 -17.15 10.50
N ARG A 321 5.69 -17.36 10.78
CA ARG A 321 6.68 -17.80 9.79
C ARG A 321 6.36 -19.20 9.25
N GLU A 322 5.92 -20.12 10.10
CA GLU A 322 5.53 -21.47 9.69
C GLU A 322 4.35 -21.47 8.71
N ARG A 323 3.37 -20.59 8.93
CA ARG A 323 2.17 -20.48 8.08
C ARG A 323 2.42 -19.67 6.81
N CYS A 324 3.35 -18.72 6.83
CA CYS A 324 3.56 -17.76 5.75
C CYS A 324 3.69 -18.40 4.35
N PRO A 325 4.56 -19.40 4.11
CA PRO A 325 4.73 -19.99 2.79
C PRO A 325 3.48 -20.68 2.23
N VAL A 326 2.51 -21.03 3.08
CA VAL A 326 1.25 -21.68 2.66
C VAL A 326 0.21 -20.66 2.23
N VAL A 327 0.34 -19.42 2.72
CA VAL A 327 -0.75 -18.44 2.66
C VAL A 327 -0.42 -17.23 1.80
N THR A 328 0.84 -16.96 1.49
CA THR A 328 1.30 -15.83 0.67
C THR A 328 1.74 -16.23 -0.74
N THR A 329 1.37 -17.42 -1.21
CA THR A 329 1.59 -17.89 -2.59
C THR A 329 0.59 -17.30 -3.56
#